data_AF-A0A832R743-F1
#
_entry.id   AF-A0A832R743-F1
#
_cell.length_a   1.000
_cell.length_b   1.000
_cell.length_c   1.000
_cell.angle_alpha   90.00
_cell.angle_beta   90.00
_cell.angle_gamma   90.00
#
_symmetry.space_group_name_H-M   'P 1'
#
loop_
_entity.id
_entity.type
_entity.pdbx_description
1 polymer ?
#
loop_
_entity_poly.entity_id
_entity_poly.type
_entity_poly.pdbx_seq_one_letter_code
_entity_poly.pdbx_strand_id
1 'polypeptide(L)'
;MKISKALSASALLLMSSASMAACDRETLNTAIDNYFSALQAHDTTAVPLAADLKFTEDGVAMAAGEGFWQTAGEVVFSRDVLDTETCGTVTQALIKEDGRDIIFGVRLKLNDSNEISEIEHVIAREEEFAFRPEGVLAPDFINWEAILTKEERSSRAAMIAAANDYFDMFV
;
A
#
# COMPACT_ATOMS: atom_id res chain seq x y z
N MET A 1 -17.04 -13.68 -67.10
CA MET A 1 -16.03 -13.93 -66.04
C MET A 1 -15.01 -12.78 -66.05
N LYS A 2 -15.22 -11.78 -65.18
CA LYS A 2 -14.21 -10.79 -64.76
C LYS A 2 -14.56 -10.44 -63.31
N ILE A 3 -13.67 -10.79 -62.39
CA ILE A 3 -13.85 -10.61 -60.94
C ILE A 3 -13.01 -9.39 -60.57
N SER A 4 -13.66 -8.30 -60.14
CA SER A 4 -13.01 -7.12 -59.59
C SER A 4 -12.89 -7.30 -58.07
N LYS A 5 -11.66 -7.40 -57.56
CA LYS A 5 -11.36 -7.50 -56.12
C LYS A 5 -11.72 -6.18 -55.42
N ALA A 6 -12.60 -6.24 -54.43
CA ALA A 6 -12.74 -5.17 -53.44
C ALA A 6 -11.62 -5.30 -52.40
N LEU A 7 -10.84 -4.23 -52.21
CA LEU A 7 -9.83 -4.13 -51.17
C LEU A 7 -10.54 -3.71 -49.87
N SER A 8 -10.61 -4.60 -48.88
CA SER A 8 -11.09 -4.28 -47.53
C SER A 8 -9.90 -3.77 -46.71
N ALA A 9 -9.94 -2.51 -46.28
CA ALA A 9 -8.99 -1.95 -45.34
C ALA A 9 -9.42 -2.32 -43.91
N SER A 10 -8.70 -3.24 -43.27
CA SER A 10 -8.88 -3.54 -41.85
C SER A 10 -8.20 -2.45 -41.01
N ALA A 11 -9.00 -1.65 -40.31
CA ALA A 11 -8.50 -0.76 -39.26
C ALA A 11 -8.08 -1.62 -38.05
N LEU A 12 -6.77 -1.64 -37.76
CA LEU A 12 -6.24 -2.26 -36.55
C LEU A 12 -6.54 -1.31 -35.38
N LEU A 13 -7.53 -1.64 -34.55
CA LEU A 13 -7.70 -0.98 -33.25
C LEU A 13 -6.50 -1.34 -32.38
N LEU A 14 -5.60 -0.37 -32.18
CA LEU A 14 -4.61 -0.40 -31.12
C LEU A 14 -5.38 -0.34 -29.79
N MET A 15 -5.59 -1.49 -29.15
CA MET A 15 -5.97 -1.51 -27.74
C MET A 15 -4.83 -0.89 -26.94
N SER A 16 -5.08 0.29 -26.38
CA SER A 16 -4.14 1.01 -25.54
C SER A 16 -3.92 0.21 -24.25
N SER A 17 -2.69 -0.28 -24.02
CA SER A 17 -2.27 -0.98 -22.81
C SER A 17 -2.15 -0.06 -21.58
N ALA A 18 -3.01 0.96 -21.47
CA ALA A 18 -2.88 2.02 -20.48
C ALA A 18 -3.29 1.60 -19.05
N SER A 19 -3.95 0.45 -18.88
CA SER A 19 -4.39 0.00 -17.54
C SER A 19 -3.26 -0.57 -16.68
N MET A 20 -2.11 -0.93 -17.27
CA MET A 20 -0.95 -1.45 -16.52
C MET A 20 0.03 -0.35 -16.11
N ALA A 21 -0.13 0.87 -16.65
CA ALA A 21 0.75 2.01 -16.38
C ALA A 21 0.25 2.88 -15.21
N ALA A 22 -1.02 2.75 -14.80
CA ALA A 22 -1.58 3.62 -13.75
C ALA A 22 -1.03 3.32 -12.35
N CYS A 23 -0.46 2.13 -12.15
CA CYS A 23 -0.20 1.57 -10.83
C CYS A 23 1.15 0.87 -10.75
N ASP A 24 2.19 1.58 -11.16
CA ASP A 24 3.56 1.12 -11.03
C ASP A 24 4.12 1.41 -9.62
N ARG A 25 5.35 0.93 -9.37
CA ARG A 25 6.02 1.12 -8.08
C ARG A 25 6.27 2.60 -7.76
N GLU A 26 6.52 3.43 -8.77
CA GLU A 26 6.77 4.86 -8.58
C GLU A 26 5.51 5.57 -8.07
N THR A 27 4.35 5.25 -8.65
CA THR A 27 3.05 5.74 -8.20
C THR A 27 2.78 5.35 -6.76
N LEU A 28 3.00 4.08 -6.41
CA LEU A 28 2.77 3.58 -5.06
C LEU A 28 3.73 4.20 -4.03
N ASN A 29 5.02 4.35 -4.37
CA ASN A 29 5.99 5.02 -3.50
C ASN A 29 5.63 6.49 -3.28
N THR A 30 5.24 7.20 -4.35
CA THR A 30 4.83 8.61 -4.25
C THR A 30 3.61 8.76 -3.33
N ALA A 31 2.66 7.82 -3.40
CA ALA A 31 1.51 7.83 -2.50
C ALA A 31 1.90 7.61 -1.03
N ILE A 32 2.85 6.70 -0.76
CA ILE A 32 3.41 6.49 0.59
C ILE A 32 4.10 7.76 1.09
N ASP A 33 4.99 8.35 0.29
CA ASP A 33 5.75 9.55 0.67
C ASP A 33 4.84 10.72 1.01
N ASN A 34 3.84 10.97 0.16
CA ASN A 34 2.83 12.02 0.39
C ASN A 34 1.99 11.71 1.63
N TYR A 35 1.61 10.45 1.83
CA TYR A 35 0.83 10.02 2.98
C TYR A 35 1.57 10.26 4.30
N PHE A 36 2.82 9.81 4.42
CA PHE A 36 3.60 10.01 5.65
C PHE A 36 3.96 11.47 5.89
N SER A 37 4.23 12.24 4.84
CA SER A 37 4.45 13.69 4.93
C SER A 37 3.22 14.41 5.48
N ALA A 38 2.04 14.07 4.96
CA ALA A 38 0.76 14.60 5.43
C ALA A 38 0.44 14.15 6.86
N LEU A 39 0.69 12.88 7.17
CA LEU A 39 0.46 12.30 8.49
C LEU A 39 1.28 13.02 9.56
N GLN A 40 2.56 13.26 9.31
CA GLN A 40 3.42 14.02 10.23
C GLN A 40 3.02 15.51 10.31
N ALA A 41 2.51 16.09 9.24
CA ALA A 41 2.06 17.48 9.20
C ALA A 41 0.64 17.69 9.77
N HIS A 42 -0.06 16.61 10.11
CA HIS A 42 -1.48 16.63 10.50
C HIS A 42 -2.38 17.30 9.44
N ASP A 43 -2.03 17.17 8.15
CA ASP A 43 -2.69 17.85 7.04
C ASP A 43 -3.19 16.86 5.99
N THR A 44 -4.47 16.50 6.08
CA THR A 44 -5.11 15.59 5.12
C THR A 44 -5.27 16.18 3.72
N THR A 45 -5.20 17.52 3.58
CA THR A 45 -5.40 18.19 2.29
C THR A 45 -4.21 18.00 1.34
N ALA A 46 -3.06 17.60 1.89
CA ALA A 46 -1.86 17.28 1.13
C ALA A 46 -1.90 15.87 0.48
N VAL A 47 -2.92 15.07 0.78
CA VAL A 47 -3.11 13.73 0.22
C VAL A 47 -4.30 13.72 -0.75
N PRO A 48 -4.16 13.17 -1.97
CA PRO A 48 -5.30 12.92 -2.84
C PRO A 48 -6.18 11.81 -2.25
N LEU A 49 -7.17 12.20 -1.44
CA LEU A 49 -8.15 11.28 -0.86
C LEU A 49 -9.39 11.17 -1.75
N ALA A 50 -9.83 9.95 -2.03
CA ALA A 50 -11.06 9.72 -2.78
C ALA A 50 -12.28 10.23 -2.01
N ALA A 51 -13.32 10.68 -2.73
CA ALA A 51 -14.53 11.19 -2.10
C ALA A 51 -15.30 10.12 -1.28
N ASP A 52 -15.10 8.84 -1.60
CA ASP A 52 -15.69 7.68 -0.93
C ASP A 52 -14.68 6.92 -0.05
N LEU A 53 -13.66 7.63 0.46
CA LEU A 53 -12.63 7.08 1.34
C LEU A 53 -13.22 6.22 2.46
N LYS A 54 -12.67 5.01 2.62
CA LYS A 54 -12.85 4.17 3.79
C LYS A 54 -11.60 4.21 4.64
N PHE A 55 -11.73 4.71 5.87
CA PHE A 55 -10.62 4.73 6.81
C PHE A 55 -11.02 4.02 8.11
N THR A 56 -10.14 3.14 8.58
CA THR A 56 -10.24 2.57 9.92
C THR A 56 -8.89 2.55 10.63
N GLU A 57 -8.92 2.62 11.95
CA GLU A 57 -7.77 2.42 12.84
C GLU A 57 -8.14 1.31 13.83
N ASP A 58 -7.33 0.26 13.86
CA ASP A 58 -7.55 -0.96 14.65
C ASP A 58 -8.97 -1.53 14.47
N GLY A 59 -9.48 -1.48 13.23
CA GLY A 59 -10.81 -1.94 12.86
C GLY A 59 -11.97 -0.97 13.20
N VAL A 60 -11.68 0.20 13.76
CA VAL A 60 -12.68 1.24 14.09
C VAL A 60 -12.75 2.26 12.97
N ALA A 61 -13.92 2.40 12.34
CA ALA A 61 -14.14 3.37 11.29
C ALA A 61 -14.06 4.81 11.81
N MET A 62 -13.37 5.69 11.07
CA MET A 62 -13.16 7.09 11.43
C MET A 62 -12.93 7.98 10.20
N ALA A 63 -12.94 9.30 10.38
CA ALA A 63 -12.66 10.24 9.31
C ALA A 63 -11.14 10.52 9.20
N ALA A 64 -10.67 10.86 7.99
CA ALA A 64 -9.28 11.28 7.82
C ALA A 64 -8.99 12.52 8.68
N GLY A 65 -7.85 12.52 9.40
CA GLY A 65 -7.51 13.58 10.35
C GLY A 65 -7.97 13.29 11.80
N GLU A 66 -8.72 12.21 12.01
CA GLU A 66 -9.02 11.67 13.34
C GLU A 66 -8.02 10.58 13.76
N GLY A 67 -8.08 10.16 15.02
CA GLY A 67 -7.21 9.12 15.56
C GLY A 67 -5.74 9.53 15.57
N PHE A 68 -4.87 8.62 15.15
CA PHE A 68 -3.43 8.81 15.15
C PHE A 68 -2.95 9.99 14.29
N TRP A 69 -3.74 10.44 13.31
CA TRP A 69 -3.46 11.67 12.56
C TRP A 69 -3.21 12.89 13.44
N GLN A 70 -3.75 12.93 14.66
CA GLN A 70 -3.65 14.07 15.57
C GLN A 70 -2.38 14.05 16.41
N THR A 71 -1.71 12.90 16.50
CA THR A 71 -0.59 12.66 17.43
C THR A 71 0.66 12.14 16.72
N ALA A 72 0.56 11.79 15.45
CA ALA A 72 1.67 11.31 14.64
C ALA A 72 2.84 12.31 14.61
N GLY A 73 4.02 11.83 14.95
CA GLY A 73 5.26 12.61 14.93
C GLY A 73 6.23 12.14 13.86
N GLU A 74 7.52 12.18 14.20
CA GLU A 74 8.61 11.77 13.32
C GLU A 74 8.55 10.28 12.95
N VAL A 75 8.69 9.99 11.66
CA VAL A 75 8.93 8.63 11.16
C VAL A 75 10.41 8.30 11.41
N VAL A 76 10.67 7.40 12.36
CA VAL A 76 12.03 6.95 12.72
C VAL A 76 12.51 5.88 11.75
N PHE A 77 11.57 5.07 11.26
CA PHE A 77 11.84 3.93 10.41
C PHE A 77 10.60 3.60 9.59
N SER A 78 10.77 3.16 8.34
CA SER A 78 9.70 2.55 7.53
C SER A 78 10.22 1.41 6.65
N ARG A 79 9.32 0.51 6.26
CA ARG A 79 9.50 -0.54 5.26
C ARG A 79 8.21 -0.71 4.47
N ASP A 80 8.34 -0.71 3.16
CA ASP A 80 7.22 -0.70 2.25
C ASP A 80 7.11 -1.99 1.44
N VAL A 81 5.88 -2.46 1.26
CA VAL A 81 5.52 -3.55 0.38
C VAL A 81 4.53 -3.00 -0.64
N LEU A 82 4.85 -3.15 -1.92
CA LEU A 82 4.10 -2.57 -3.03
C LEU A 82 3.44 -3.68 -3.86
N ASP A 83 2.13 -3.62 -4.01
CA ASP A 83 1.35 -4.52 -4.86
C ASP A 83 0.81 -3.76 -6.08
N THR A 84 1.53 -3.86 -7.20
CA THR A 84 1.15 -3.22 -8.46
C THR A 84 0.01 -3.92 -9.20
N GLU A 85 -0.37 -5.14 -8.80
CA GLU A 85 -1.53 -5.83 -9.40
C GLU A 85 -2.83 -5.39 -8.74
N THR A 86 -2.78 -5.05 -7.44
CA THR A 86 -3.95 -4.59 -6.69
C THR A 86 -3.90 -3.12 -6.32
N CYS A 87 -2.87 -2.35 -6.68
CA CYS A 87 -2.73 -0.94 -6.28
C CYS A 87 -2.83 -0.71 -4.78
N GLY A 88 -2.23 -1.64 -4.05
CA GLY A 88 -2.15 -1.62 -2.61
C GLY A 88 -0.73 -1.40 -2.15
N THR A 89 -0.59 -0.76 -1.00
CA THR A 89 0.66 -0.72 -0.25
C THR A 89 0.43 -1.25 1.16
N VAL A 90 1.49 -1.79 1.75
CA VAL A 90 1.57 -1.99 3.20
C VAL A 90 2.90 -1.41 3.66
N THR A 91 2.84 -0.52 4.64
CA THR A 91 4.02 0.03 5.29
C THR A 91 4.04 -0.38 6.75
N GLN A 92 5.18 -0.88 7.23
CA GLN A 92 5.47 -1.01 8.65
C GLN A 92 6.47 0.07 9.05
N ALA A 93 6.13 0.88 10.05
CA ALA A 93 6.91 2.00 10.51
C ALA A 93 7.09 2.02 12.02
N LEU A 94 8.14 2.71 12.46
CA LEU A 94 8.25 3.24 13.82
C LEU A 94 8.03 4.74 13.74
N ILE A 95 7.07 5.25 14.50
CA ILE A 95 6.70 6.66 14.51
C ILE A 95 6.74 7.16 15.95
N LYS A 96 7.17 8.41 16.14
CA LYS A 96 7.07 9.07 17.44
C LYS A 96 5.63 9.48 17.73
N GLU A 97 5.14 9.16 18.91
CA GLU A 97 3.91 9.71 19.50
C GLU A 97 4.26 10.24 20.89
N ASP A 98 4.13 11.55 21.11
CA ASP A 98 4.54 12.22 22.35
C ASP A 98 5.98 11.86 22.80
N GLY A 99 6.90 11.71 21.84
CA GLY A 99 8.30 11.37 22.06
C GLY A 99 8.60 9.88 22.30
N ARG A 100 7.58 9.01 22.32
CA ARG A 100 7.71 7.55 22.45
C ARG A 100 7.60 6.87 21.08
N ASP A 101 8.33 5.79 20.89
CA ASP A 101 8.18 4.97 19.67
C ASP A 101 6.91 4.14 19.75
N ILE A 102 6.12 4.19 18.69
CA ILE A 102 5.01 3.26 18.45
C ILE A 102 5.31 2.40 17.23
N ILE A 103 4.71 1.22 17.13
CA ILE A 103 4.70 0.44 15.90
C ILE A 103 3.45 0.81 15.13
N PHE A 104 3.63 1.24 13.89
CA PHE A 104 2.57 1.68 13.01
C PHE A 104 2.56 0.84 11.74
N GLY A 105 1.48 0.12 11.51
CA GLY A 105 1.16 -0.50 10.24
C GLY A 105 0.14 0.34 9.50
N VAL A 106 0.37 0.60 8.21
CA VAL A 106 -0.65 1.19 7.34
C VAL A 106 -0.81 0.41 6.04
N ARG A 107 -2.05 0.14 5.65
CA ARG A 107 -2.39 -0.29 4.30
C ARG A 107 -3.05 0.85 3.56
N LEU A 108 -2.56 1.17 2.36
CA LEU A 108 -3.19 2.12 1.45
C LEU A 108 -3.71 1.38 0.22
N LYS A 109 -4.85 1.81 -0.31
CA LYS A 109 -5.39 1.35 -1.61
C LYS A 109 -5.65 2.54 -2.50
N LEU A 110 -5.06 2.55 -3.69
CA LEU A 110 -5.31 3.57 -4.69
C LEU A 110 -6.46 3.13 -5.63
N ASN A 111 -7.28 4.10 -6.04
CA ASN A 111 -8.25 3.95 -7.13
C ASN A 111 -7.58 4.23 -8.49
N ASP A 112 -8.34 4.08 -9.58
CA ASP A 112 -7.84 4.30 -10.96
C ASP A 112 -7.41 5.76 -11.24
N SER A 113 -7.79 6.71 -10.36
CA SER A 113 -7.38 8.12 -10.42
C SER A 113 -6.13 8.41 -9.57
N ASN A 114 -5.48 7.39 -9.00
CA ASN A 114 -4.36 7.49 -8.06
C ASN A 114 -4.71 8.24 -6.76
N GLU A 115 -5.98 8.24 -6.38
CA GLU A 115 -6.44 8.74 -5.09
C GLU A 115 -6.49 7.59 -4.08
N ILE A 116 -6.16 7.86 -2.83
CA ILE A 116 -6.30 6.89 -1.75
C ILE A 116 -7.79 6.69 -1.45
N SER A 117 -8.26 5.47 -1.67
CA SER A 117 -9.64 5.05 -1.48
C SER A 117 -9.86 4.21 -0.22
N GLU A 118 -8.81 3.57 0.29
CA GLU A 118 -8.85 2.88 1.58
C GLU A 118 -7.59 3.12 2.38
N ILE A 119 -7.75 3.30 3.69
CA ILE A 119 -6.69 3.41 4.68
C ILE A 119 -7.04 2.46 5.83
N GLU A 120 -6.10 1.62 6.22
CA GLU A 120 -6.18 0.83 7.46
C GLU A 120 -4.96 1.14 8.30
N HIS A 121 -5.16 1.66 9.51
CA HIS A 121 -4.12 1.74 10.54
C HIS A 121 -4.20 0.54 11.45
N VAL A 122 -3.04 -0.05 11.74
CA VAL A 122 -2.88 -1.02 12.82
C VAL A 122 -1.77 -0.51 13.71
N ILE A 123 -2.10 -0.22 14.97
CA ILE A 123 -1.20 0.48 15.88
C ILE A 123 -0.90 -0.43 17.06
N ALA A 124 0.37 -0.48 17.46
CA ALA A 124 0.78 -1.07 18.73
C ALA A 124 1.59 -0.06 19.51
N ARG A 125 1.11 0.28 20.71
CA ARG A 125 1.75 1.12 21.72
C ARG A 125 2.33 0.26 22.84
N GLU A 126 3.03 0.92 23.77
CA GLU A 126 3.58 0.29 24.97
C GLU A 126 2.51 -0.53 25.70
N GLU A 127 2.87 -1.76 26.12
CA GLU A 127 2.00 -2.77 26.75
C GLU A 127 0.91 -3.42 25.86
N GLU A 128 0.77 -3.01 24.59
CA GLU A 128 -0.15 -3.65 23.65
C GLU A 128 0.46 -4.92 23.01
N PHE A 129 -0.41 -5.78 22.48
CA PHE A 129 0.00 -7.01 21.82
C PHE A 129 0.98 -6.72 20.68
N ALA A 130 2.04 -7.54 20.58
CA ALA A 130 3.08 -7.43 19.57
C ALA A 130 3.91 -6.12 19.58
N PHE A 131 3.83 -5.30 20.63
CA PHE A 131 4.72 -4.15 20.78
C PHE A 131 6.16 -4.58 21.08
N ARG A 132 7.02 -4.50 20.06
CA ARG A 132 8.46 -4.84 20.16
C ARG A 132 9.29 -4.05 19.13
N PRO A 133 9.54 -2.74 19.34
CA PRO A 133 10.11 -1.85 18.34
C PRO A 133 11.53 -2.25 17.90
N GLU A 134 12.34 -2.81 18.79
CA GLU A 134 13.65 -3.36 18.45
C GLU A 134 13.58 -4.56 17.50
N GLY A 135 12.49 -5.34 17.59
CA GLY A 135 12.23 -6.47 16.70
C GLY A 135 11.78 -6.02 15.31
N VAL A 136 11.21 -4.82 15.19
CA VAL A 136 10.97 -4.20 13.89
C VAL A 136 12.34 -3.92 13.27
N LEU A 137 13.24 -3.20 13.94
CA LEU A 137 14.55 -2.83 13.38
C LEU A 137 15.48 -4.00 13.00
N ALA A 138 15.17 -5.25 13.40
CA ALA A 138 15.96 -6.43 13.09
C ALA A 138 15.24 -7.43 12.14
N PRO A 139 15.96 -8.23 11.35
CA PRO A 139 17.38 -8.09 10.99
C PRO A 139 17.62 -7.04 9.91
N ASP A 140 18.67 -6.25 10.08
CA ASP A 140 19.11 -5.16 9.19
C ASP A 140 19.85 -5.66 7.92
N PHE A 141 20.28 -6.92 7.89
CA PHE A 141 20.95 -7.52 6.73
C PHE A 141 19.99 -7.95 5.61
N ILE A 142 18.67 -7.98 5.86
CA ILE A 142 17.68 -8.33 4.83
C ILE A 142 17.33 -7.07 4.05
N ASN A 143 17.63 -7.08 2.76
CA ASN A 143 17.14 -6.06 1.84
C ASN A 143 15.69 -6.39 1.44
N TRP A 144 14.73 -5.79 2.14
CA TRP A 144 13.29 -5.95 1.90
C TRP A 144 12.83 -5.44 0.53
N GLU A 145 13.58 -4.52 -0.08
CA GLU A 145 13.27 -3.93 -1.38
C GLU A 145 13.91 -4.67 -2.55
N ALA A 146 14.77 -5.66 -2.27
CA ALA A 146 15.43 -6.44 -3.30
C ALA A 146 14.40 -7.17 -4.17
N ILE A 147 14.38 -6.80 -5.45
CA ILE A 147 13.53 -7.48 -6.43
C ILE A 147 14.15 -8.84 -6.74
N LEU A 148 13.54 -9.89 -6.19
CA LEU A 148 13.93 -11.28 -6.42
C LEU A 148 13.88 -11.63 -7.92
N THR A 149 14.72 -12.57 -8.36
CA THR A 149 14.60 -13.14 -9.71
C THR A 149 13.27 -13.89 -9.87
N LYS A 150 12.84 -14.17 -11.10
CA LYS A 150 11.55 -14.86 -11.31
C LYS A 150 11.56 -16.25 -10.67
N GLU A 151 12.70 -16.91 -10.69
CA GLU A 151 12.91 -18.26 -10.20
C GLU A 151 12.89 -18.35 -8.66
N GLU A 152 13.24 -17.26 -7.97
CA GLU A 152 13.22 -17.15 -6.50
C GLU A 152 11.85 -16.75 -5.94
N ARG A 153 10.95 -16.23 -6.78
CA ARG A 153 9.62 -15.77 -6.35
C ARG A 153 8.66 -16.93 -6.17
N SER A 154 7.98 -16.97 -5.02
CA SER A 154 6.74 -17.71 -4.87
C SER A 154 5.67 -17.18 -5.82
N SER A 155 4.75 -18.05 -6.28
CA SER A 155 3.59 -17.59 -7.03
C SER A 155 2.67 -16.75 -6.13
N ARG A 156 1.94 -15.78 -6.72
CA ARG A 156 0.93 -15.00 -5.98
C ARG A 156 -0.05 -15.91 -5.25
N ALA A 157 -0.55 -16.95 -5.92
CA ALA A 157 -1.49 -17.90 -5.33
C ALA A 157 -0.90 -18.60 -4.09
N ALA A 158 0.38 -18.97 -4.13
CA ALA A 158 1.06 -19.58 -2.99
C ALA A 158 1.24 -18.59 -1.82
N MET A 159 1.55 -17.31 -2.10
CA MET A 159 1.67 -16.28 -1.04
C MET A 159 0.32 -16.00 -0.37
N ILE A 160 -0.76 -15.90 -1.14
CA ILE A 160 -2.12 -15.74 -0.62
C ILE A 160 -2.52 -16.95 0.23
N ALA A 161 -2.26 -18.16 -0.27
CA ALA A 161 -2.54 -19.39 0.47
C ALA A 161 -1.79 -19.43 1.81
N ALA A 162 -0.49 -19.13 1.81
CA ALA A 162 0.31 -19.11 3.04
C ALA A 162 -0.20 -18.08 4.07
N ALA A 163 -0.68 -16.91 3.62
CA ALA A 163 -1.27 -15.92 4.51
C ALA A 163 -2.63 -16.40 5.08
N ASN A 164 -3.48 -16.98 4.24
CA ASN A 164 -4.78 -17.51 4.67
C ASN A 164 -4.62 -18.69 5.64
N ASP A 165 -3.69 -19.61 5.37
CA ASP A 165 -3.42 -20.77 6.23
C ASP A 165 -3.13 -20.35 7.68
N TYR A 166 -2.45 -19.20 7.89
CA TYR A 166 -2.23 -18.66 9.24
C TYR A 166 -3.54 -18.28 9.93
N PHE A 167 -4.44 -17.57 9.24
CA PHE A 167 -5.72 -17.15 9.81
C PHE A 167 -6.68 -18.33 10.00
N ASP A 168 -6.63 -19.32 9.12
CA ASP A 168 -7.42 -20.55 9.21
C ASP A 168 -7.08 -21.37 10.46
N MET A 169 -5.93 -21.14 11.11
CA MET A 169 -5.59 -21.77 12.39
C MET A 169 -6.38 -21.22 13.59
N PHE A 170 -7.04 -20.06 13.45
CA PHE A 170 -7.71 -19.36 14.55
C PHE A 170 -9.25 -19.36 14.44
N VAL A 171 -9.81 -20.04 13.43
CA VAL A 171 -11.25 -20.20 13.17
C VAL A 171 -11.71 -21.65 13.33
#